data_AF-A0A401IN98-F1
#
_entry.id   AF-A0A401IN98-F1
#
_cell.length_a   1.000
_cell.length_b   1.000
_cell.length_c   1.000
_cell.angle_alpha   90.00
_cell.angle_beta   90.00
_cell.angle_gamma   90.00
#
_symmetry.space_group_name_H-M   'P 1'
#
loop_
_entity.id
_entity.type
_entity.pdbx_description
1 polymer ?
#
loop_
_entity_poly.entity_id
_entity_poly.type
_entity_poly.pdbx_seq_one_letter_code
_entity_poly.pdbx_strand_id
1 'polypeptide(L)' 'MQTPIALEVEIPEDTYQSLTTFLESHSQWDFNEVVAVAVSHFLTQQKVKTNSLTSPGSHYPTINPF' A
#
# COMPACT_ATOMS: atom_id res chain seq x y z
N MET A 1 -23.44 6.27 -1.23
CA MET A 1 -23.57 4.92 -1.79
C MET A 1 -22.20 4.53 -2.32
N GLN A 2 -21.59 3.45 -1.82
CA GLN A 2 -20.31 2.97 -2.33
C GLN A 2 -20.63 1.91 -3.39
N THR A 3 -20.41 2.25 -4.66
CA THR A 3 -20.61 1.34 -5.77
C THR A 3 -19.49 0.30 -5.77
N PRO A 4 -19.79 -1.01 -5.67
CA PRO A 4 -18.76 -2.03 -5.80
C PRO A 4 -18.18 -1.98 -7.21
N ILE A 5 -16.85 -2.08 -7.31
CA ILE A 5 -16.11 -2.15 -8.57
C ILE A 5 -15.56 -3.56 -8.67
N ALA A 6 -15.78 -4.23 -9.80
CA ALA A 6 -15.18 -5.53 -10.08
C ALA A 6 -13.74 -5.31 -10.57
N LEU A 7 -12.80 -6.09 -10.04
CA LEU A 7 -11.40 -6.06 -10.43
C LEU A 7 -11.02 -7.42 -11.01
N GLU A 8 -10.52 -7.45 -12.23
CA GLU A 8 -9.98 -8.65 -12.87
C GLU A 8 -8.46 -8.52 -12.92
N VAL A 9 -7.77 -9.43 -12.24
CA VAL A 9 -6.31 -9.42 -12.12
C VAL A 9 -5.76 -10.84 -12.16
N GLU A 10 -4.64 -11.01 -12.85
CA GLU A 10 -3.86 -12.23 -12.81
C GLU A 10 -2.95 -12.22 -11.57
N ILE A 11 -3.00 -13.29 -10.78
CA ILE A 11 -2.13 -13.47 -9.62
C ILE A 11 -1.32 -14.77 -9.76
N PRO A 12 -0.11 -14.84 -9.20
CA PRO A 12 0.68 -16.07 -9.18
C PRO A 12 -0.06 -17.22 -8.49
N GLU A 13 0.12 -18.44 -9.00
CA GLU A 13 -0.55 -19.63 -8.47
C GLU A 13 -0.24 -19.87 -6.99
N ASP A 14 1.02 -19.72 -6.57
CA ASP A 14 1.43 -19.91 -5.18
C ASP A 14 0.72 -18.93 -4.23
N THR A 15 0.49 -17.70 -4.69
CA THR A 15 -0.26 -16.67 -3.95
C THR A 15 -1.72 -17.08 -3.82
N TYR A 16 -2.33 -17.58 -4.89
CA TYR A 16 -3.70 -18.07 -4.88
C TYR A 16 -3.87 -19.28 -3.95
N GLN A 17 -2.94 -20.25 -3.97
CA GLN A 17 -2.96 -21.40 -3.06
C GLN A 17 -2.83 -20.97 -1.59
N SER A 18 -1.91 -20.04 -1.31
CA SER A 18 -1.72 -19.49 0.05
C SER A 18 -2.98 -18.78 0.56
N LEU A 19 -3.61 -17.99 -0.30
CA LEU A 19 -4.87 -17.30 0.00
C LEU A 19 -6.00 -18.30 0.27
N THR A 20 -6.14 -19.31 -0.57
CA THR A 20 -7.17 -20.35 -0.41
C THR A 20 -6.99 -21.08 0.92
N THR A 21 -5.78 -21.50 1.24
CA THR A 21 -5.44 -22.17 2.51
C THR A 21 -5.77 -21.28 3.73
N PHE A 22 -5.52 -19.97 3.61
CA PHE A 22 -5.86 -19.01 4.66
C PHE A 22 -7.38 -18.90 4.86
N LEU A 23 -8.16 -18.85 3.78
CA LEU A 23 -9.62 -18.75 3.83
C LEU A 23 -10.26 -20.05 4.40
N GLU A 24 -9.72 -21.21 4.04
CA GLU A 24 -10.18 -22.50 4.57
C GLU A 24 -10.01 -22.59 6.10
N SER A 25 -8.98 -21.94 6.66
CA SER A 25 -8.74 -21.89 8.10
C SER A 25 -9.46 -20.74 8.82
N HIS A 26 -9.99 -19.76 8.09
CA HIS A 26 -10.61 -18.56 8.64
C HIS A 26 -11.95 -18.27 7.96
N SER A 27 -12.97 -19.08 8.28
CA SER A 27 -14.32 -19.04 7.70
C SER A 27 -15.11 -17.73 7.87
N GLN A 28 -14.53 -16.75 8.56
CA GLN A 28 -15.11 -15.43 8.79
C GLN A 28 -14.71 -14.40 7.73
N TRP A 29 -13.75 -14.74 6.85
CA TRP A 29 -13.25 -13.86 5.80
C TRP A 29 -13.66 -14.38 4.43
N ASP A 30 -14.06 -13.46 3.56
CA ASP A 30 -14.25 -13.72 2.14
C ASP A 30 -13.05 -13.27 1.30
N PHE A 31 -12.88 -13.87 0.12
CA PHE A 31 -11.82 -13.52 -0.84
C PHE A 31 -11.75 -12.01 -1.09
N ASN A 32 -12.90 -11.38 -1.35
CA ASN A 32 -12.99 -9.95 -1.65
C ASN A 32 -12.55 -9.08 -0.45
N GLU A 33 -12.81 -9.51 0.78
CA GLU A 33 -12.42 -8.78 1.98
C GLU A 33 -10.91 -8.83 2.18
N VAL A 34 -10.31 -10.02 2.02
CA VAL A 34 -8.85 -10.18 2.12
C VAL A 34 -8.15 -9.35 1.05
N VAL A 35 -8.65 -9.36 -0.19
CA VAL A 35 -8.12 -8.52 -1.27
C VAL A 35 -8.27 -7.04 -0.95
N ALA A 36 -9.44 -6.59 -0.46
CA ALA A 36 -9.66 -5.20 -0.09
C ALA A 36 -8.71 -4.73 1.02
N VAL A 37 -8.46 -5.57 2.04
CA VAL A 37 -7.49 -5.29 3.10
C VAL A 37 -6.07 -5.25 2.54
N ALA A 38 -5.68 -6.22 1.72
CA ALA A 38 -4.34 -6.28 1.12
C ALA A 38 -4.06 -5.03 0.26
N VAL A 39 -5.02 -4.62 -0.58
CA VAL A 39 -4.92 -3.40 -1.40
C VAL A 39 -4.82 -2.16 -0.51
N SER A 40 -5.69 -2.03 0.50
CA SER A 40 -5.67 -0.89 1.43
C SER A 40 -4.35 -0.79 2.20
N HIS A 41 -3.84 -1.93 2.64
CA HIS A 41 -2.57 -2.04 3.35
C HIS A 41 -1.39 -1.68 2.46
N PHE A 42 -1.35 -2.20 1.23
CA PHE A 42 -0.33 -1.85 0.24
C PHE A 42 -0.31 -0.34 -0.03
N LEU A 43 -1.47 0.25 -0.33
CA LEU A 43 -1.58 1.69 -0.59
C LEU A 43 -1.15 2.55 0.61
N THR A 44 -1.48 2.12 1.83
CA THR A 44 -1.07 2.81 3.06
C THR A 44 0.43 2.74 3.27
N GLN A 45 1.05 1.59 3.04
CA GLN A 45 2.50 1.43 3.16
C GLN A 45 3.27 2.25 2.12
N GLN A 46 2.76 2.39 0.90
CA GLN A 46 3.42 3.21 -0.12
C GLN A 46 3.37 4.71 0.20
N LYS A 47 2.37 5.19 0.96
CA LYS A 47 2.36 6.57 1.46
C LYS A 47 3.49 6.87 2.43
N VAL A 48 4.08 5.86 3.08
CA VAL A 48 5.26 6.04 3.95
C VAL A 48 6.55 6.18 3.14
N LYS A 49 6.55 5.82 1.85
CA LYS A 49 7.67 6.05 0.91
C LYS A 49 7.62 7.42 0.25
N THR A 50 7.00 8.43 0.87
CA THR A 50 7.17 9.81 0.41
C THR A 50 8.50 10.35 0.93
N ASN A 51 9.51 10.26 0.06
CA ASN A 51 10.60 11.20 -0.05
C ASN A 51 11.25 11.63 1.29
N SER A 52 12.25 10.87 1.73
CA SER A 52 13.48 11.50 2.24
C SER A 52 14.17 12.21 1.07
N LEU A 53 13.53 13.24 0.51
CA LEU A 53 14.22 14.30 -0.19
C LEU A 53 15.02 15.00 0.90
N THR A 54 16.31 14.69 0.94
CA THR A 54 17.32 15.57 1.51
C THR A 54 16.95 17.00 1.16
N SER A 55 16.51 17.77 2.16
CA SER A 55 16.33 19.20 2.03
C SER A 55 17.68 19.76 1.56
N PRO A 56 17.79 20.40 0.37
CA PRO A 56 18.96 21.19 0.08
C PRO A 56 18.90 22.37 1.05
N GLY A 57 19.66 22.24 2.14
CA GLY A 57 19.79 23.27 3.15
C GLY A 57 20.04 24.60 2.44
N SER A 58 19.12 25.54 2.65
CA SER A 58 19.22 26.89 2.16
C SER A 58 20.51 27.51 2.70
N HIS A 59 21.58 27.48 1.91
CA HIS A 59 22.77 28.27 2.17
C HIS A 59 22.46 29.70 1.77
N TYR A 60 21.83 30.46 2.66
CA TYR A 60 21.76 31.91 2.53
C TYR A 60 23.19 32.46 2.63
N PRO A 61 23.66 33.26 1.67
CA PRO A 61 24.92 33.97 1.87
C PRO A 61 24.74 34.94 3.03
N THR A 62 25.50 34.73 4.10
CA THR A 62 25.61 35.72 5.19
C THR A 62 26.30 36.95 4.61
N ILE A 63 25.53 38.00 4.33
CA ILE A 63 26.08 39.33 4.11
C ILE A 63 26.48 39.85 5.49
N ASN A 64 27.78 39.82 5.79
CA ASN A 64 28.34 40.45 6.99
C ASN A 64 28.22 41.98 6.85
N PRO A 65 27.61 42.69 7.81
CA PRO A 65 27.68 44.14 7.87
C PRO A 65 28.89 44.54 8.71
N PHE A 66 30.03 44.73 8.06
CA PHE A 66 31.14 45.55 8.54
C PHE A 66 31.75 46.31 7.37
#